data_AF-A0A9N9PD21-F1
#
_entry.id   AF-A0A9N9PD21-F1
#
_cell.length_a   1.000
_cell.length_b   1.000
_cell.length_c   1.000
_cell.angle_alpha   90.00
_cell.angle_beta   90.00
_cell.angle_gamma   90.00
#
_symmetry.space_group_name_H-M   'P 1'
#
loop_
_entity.id
_entity.type
_entity.pdbx_description
1 polymer ?
#
loop_
_entity_poly.entity_id
_entity_poly.type
_entity_poly.pdbx_seq_one_letter_code
_entity_poly.pdbx_strand_id
1 'polypeptide(L)' 'KYYSGDFVVYRESTKRIGCILSIVQKDNSLKINIQHILIFEELPINLQSNSRRERSLDGEV' A
#
# COMPACT_ATOMS: atom_id res chain seq x y z
N LYS A 1 -14.46 9.78 11.51
CA LYS A 1 -15.32 9.66 10.30
C LYS A 1 -14.36 9.47 9.14
N TYR A 2 -14.62 8.52 8.25
CA TYR A 2 -13.72 8.15 7.15
C TYR A 2 -14.29 8.63 5.81
N TYR A 3 -13.42 9.03 4.91
CA TYR A 3 -13.71 9.56 3.59
C TYR A 3 -12.84 8.91 2.51
N SER A 4 -13.27 9.00 1.25
CA SER A 4 -12.40 8.64 0.12
C SER A 4 -11.14 9.51 0.14
N GLY A 5 -9.99 8.88 -0.10
CA GLY A 5 -8.67 9.51 0.00
C GLY A 5 -8.00 9.37 1.36
N ASP A 6 -8.72 8.98 2.42
CA ASP A 6 -8.11 8.78 3.73
C ASP A 6 -7.18 7.56 3.73
N PHE A 7 -6.01 7.73 4.34
CA PHE A 7 -5.12 6.62 4.67
C PHE A 7 -5.56 5.98 5.98
N VAL A 8 -5.68 4.66 5.99
CA VAL A 8 -6.15 3.89 7.13
C VAL A 8 -5.28 2.67 7.40
N VAL A 9 -5.23 2.28 8.67
CA VAL A 9 -4.68 0.99 9.09
C VAL A 9 -5.85 0.04 9.31
N TYR A 10 -5.83 -1.10 8.64
CA TYR A 10 -6.87 -2.13 8.75
C TYR A 10 -6.26 -3.49 9.08
N ARG A 11 -7.09 -4.43 9.52
CA ARG A 11 -6.66 -5.77 9.90
C ARG A 11 -7.28 -6.80 8.95
N GLU A 12 -6.42 -7.60 8.36
CA GLU A 12 -6.83 -8.81 7.65
C GLU A 12 -6.31 -10.01 8.45
N SER A 13 -5.06 -10.46 8.23
CA SER A 13 -4.33 -11.36 9.14
C SER A 13 -3.30 -10.60 9.99
N THR A 14 -2.64 -9.63 9.38
CA THR A 14 -1.71 -8.67 10.01
C THR A 14 -2.27 -7.25 9.86
N LYS A 15 -1.64 -6.27 10.52
CA LYS A 15 -1.97 -4.86 10.28
C LYS A 15 -1.48 -4.50 8.87
N ARG A 16 -2.36 -3.90 8.06
CA ARG A 16 -2.09 -3.41 6.72
C ARG A 16 -2.37 -1.92 6.65
N ILE A 17 -1.81 -1.27 5.64
CA ILE A 17 -2.03 0.15 5.35
C ILE A 17 -2.73 0.23 3.99
N GLY A 18 -3.71 1.12 3.87
CA GLY A 18 -4.36 1.35 2.59
C GLY A 18 -5.01 2.72 2.49
N CYS A 19 -5.41 3.06 1.27
CA CYS A 19 -6.16 4.28 0.97
C CYS A 19 -7.62 3.92 0.65
N ILE A 20 -8.57 4.64 1.24
CA ILE A 20 -9.99 4.45 0.96
C ILE A 20 -10.28 4.95 -0.45
N LEU A 21 -10.69 4.06 -1.35
CA LEU A 21 -11.16 4.42 -2.69
C LEU A 21 -12.61 4.88 -2.66
N SER A 22 -13.47 4.07 -2.04
CA SER A 22 -14.91 4.34 -1.99
C SER A 22 -15.56 3.64 -0.81
N ILE A 23 -16.60 4.25 -0.28
CA ILE A 23 -17.47 3.67 0.75
C ILE A 23 -18.82 3.41 0.08
N VAL A 24 -19.24 2.14 0.02
CA VAL A 24 -20.44 1.71 -0.70
C VAL A 24 -21.39 0.94 0.23
N GLN A 25 -22.70 1.11 0.04
CA GLN A 25 -23.69 0.31 0.75
C GLN A 25 -24.08 -0.89 -0.12
N LYS A 26 -23.92 -2.10 0.39
CA LYS A 26 -24.23 -3.35 -0.31
C LYS A 26 -24.79 -4.37 0.68
N ASP A 27 -25.90 -5.02 0.33
CA ASP A 27 -26.53 -6.06 1.16
C ASP A 27 -26.83 -5.59 2.60
N ASN A 28 -27.39 -4.38 2.76
CA ASN A 28 -27.60 -3.70 4.05
C ASN A 28 -26.33 -3.46 4.90
N SER A 29 -25.14 -3.69 4.35
CA SER A 29 -23.86 -3.47 5.02
C SER A 29 -23.07 -2.35 4.35
N LEU A 30 -22.33 -1.58 5.15
CA LEU A 30 -21.38 -0.61 4.63
C LEU A 30 -20.07 -1.35 4.32
N LYS A 31 -19.60 -1.27 3.08
CA LYS A 31 -18.34 -1.86 2.63
C LYS A 31 -17.39 -0.75 2.20
N ILE A 32 -16.11 -0.93 2.49
CA ILE A 32 -15.05 0.01 2.11
C ILE A 32 -14.17 -0.69 1.10
N ASN A 33 -14.01 -0.09 -0.08
CA ASN A 33 -13.00 -0.50 -1.04
C ASN A 33 -11.69 0.20 -0.69
N ILE A 34 -10.66 -0.58 -0.38
CA ILE A 34 -9.36 -0.07 0.04
C ILE A 34 -8.32 -0.44 -1.01
N GLN A 35 -7.54 0.54 -1.47
CA GLN A 35 -6.31 0.28 -2.20
C GLN A 35 -5.22 -0.09 -1.20
N HIS A 36 -4.73 -1.32 -1.28
CA HIS A 36 -3.65 -1.79 -0.43
C HIS A 36 -2.32 -1.09 -0.77
N ILE A 37 -1.61 -0.61 0.25
CA ILE A 37 -0.29 0.00 0.11
C ILE A 37 0.75 -1.01 0.55
N LEU A 38 1.60 -1.41 -0.40
CA LEU A 38 2.67 -2.36 -0.13
C LEU A 38 3.75 -1.73 0.76
N ILE A 39 4.06 -2.40 1.86
CA ILE A 39 5.28 -2.10 2.64
C ILE A 39 6.49 -2.82 2.03
N PHE A 40 7.69 -2.43 2.45
CA PHE A 40 8.94 -2.94 1.87
C PHE A 40 9.01 -4.48 1.88
N GLU A 41 8.60 -5.10 2.98
CA GLU A 41 8.60 -6.56 3.16
C GLU A 41 7.60 -7.28 2.25
N GLU A 42 6.60 -6.57 1.71
CA GLU A 42 5.59 -7.10 0.80
C GLU A 42 5.95 -6.89 -0.67
N LEU A 43 6.98 -6.09 -0.97
CA LEU A 43 7.44 -5.90 -2.34
C LEU A 43 7.99 -7.21 -2.90
N PRO A 44 7.83 -7.48 -4.21
CA PRO A 44 8.57 -8.53 -4.88
C PRO A 44 10.08 -8.42 -4.62
N ILE A 45 10.79 -9.55 -4.44
CA ILE A 45 12.22 -9.59 -4.06
C ILE A 45 13.10 -8.70 -4.95
N ASN A 46 12.82 -8.65 -6.25
CA ASN A 46 13.55 -7.81 -7.20
C ASN A 46 13.38 -6.30 -6.94
N LEU A 47 12.26 -5.90 -6.33
CA LEU A 47 11.96 -4.52 -5.92
C LEU A 47 12.34 -4.21 -4.47
N GLN A 48 12.65 -5.25 -3.67
CA GLN A 48 13.23 -5.09 -2.32
C GLN A 48 14.72 -4.71 -2.37
N SER A 49 15.38 -4.89 -3.51
CA SER A 49 16.80 -4.53 -3.63
C SER A 49 16.99 -3.02 -3.75
N ASN A 50 17.89 -2.46 -2.95
CA ASN A 50 18.40 -1.10 -3.09
C ASN A 50 19.34 -0.95 -4.32
N SER A 51 19.23 -1.81 -5.33
CA SER A 51 20.04 -1.82 -6.57
C SER A 51 19.99 -0.52 -7.37
N ARG A 52 19.08 0.41 -7.00
CA ARG A 52 19.09 1.78 -7.52
C ARG A 52 20.20 2.64 -6.91
N ARG A 53 20.59 2.44 -5.65
CA ARG A 53 21.68 3.18 -4.99
C ARG A 53 23.06 2.72 -5.46
N GLU A 54 23.22 1.44 -5.79
CA GLU A 54 24.51 0.89 -6.25
C GLU A 54 24.87 1.35 -7.68
N ARG A 55 23.87 1.61 -8.54
CA ARG A 55 24.11 2.11 -9.91
C ARG A 55 24.54 3.58 -10.00
N SER A 56 24.38 4.36 -8.93
CA SER A 56 24.83 5.75 -8.88
C SER A 56 26.32 5.90 -8.54
N LEU A 57 26.96 4.85 -8.03
CA LEU A 57 28.37 4.88 -7.62
C LEU A 57 29.34 4.48 -8.74
N ASP A 58 28.84 3.88 -9.82
CA ASP A 58 29.67 3.22 -10.85
C ASP A 58 29.50 3.85 -12.25
N GLY A 59 29.07 5.11 -12.33
CA GLY A 59 28.67 5.73 -13.59
C GLY A 59 28.67 7.26 -13.63
N GLU A 60 29.73 7.90 -13.12
CA GLU A 60 30.21 9.20 -13.60
C GLU A 60 31.76 9.17 -13.61
N VAL A 61 32.34 8.62 -14.68
CA VAL A 61 33.72 8.86 -15.12
C VAL A 61 33.70 9.08 -16.62
#